data_AF-A0A7C5IU01-F1
#
_entry.id   AF-A0A7C5IU01-F1
#
_cell.length_a   1.000
_cell.length_b   1.000
_cell.length_c   1.000
_cell.angle_alpha   90.00
_cell.angle_beta   90.00
_cell.angle_gamma   90.00
#
_symmetry.space_group_name_H-M   'P 1'
#
loop_
_entity.id
_entity.type
_entity.pdbx_description
1 polymer ?
#
loop_
_entity_poly.entity_id
_entity_poly.type
_entity_poly.pdbx_seq_one_letter_code
_entity_poly.pdbx_strand_id
1 'polypeptide(L)'
;MAAHSPDTDSLDPRRRRLRYRASHRGTKELDLILGGYVDAHAGGLDEKAIRRLETLLEHEETELQHWLMGENPVPDGVDKELLEEIKKFQRQRASATRKEHKP
;
A
#
# COMPACT_ATOMS: atom_id res chain seq x y z
N MET A 1 7.27 11.65 -26.20
CA MET A 1 6.38 11.68 -25.01
C MET A 1 7.26 11.36 -23.79
N ALA A 2 7.05 12.05 -22.67
CA ALA A 2 8.03 12.51 -21.69
C ALA A 2 9.11 11.53 -21.19
N ALA A 3 10.31 12.09 -21.01
CA ALA A 3 11.49 11.50 -20.39
C ALA A 3 11.27 11.18 -18.91
N HIS A 4 11.74 10.03 -18.46
CA HIS A 4 11.93 9.73 -17.03
C HIS A 4 13.45 9.59 -16.80
N SER A 5 14.07 10.68 -16.35
CA SER A 5 15.44 10.68 -15.84
C SER A 5 15.46 10.01 -14.46
N PRO A 6 16.47 9.18 -14.15
CA PRO A 6 16.58 8.50 -12.87
C PRO A 6 17.32 9.39 -11.85
N ASP A 7 16.65 10.39 -11.30
CA ASP A 7 17.19 11.19 -10.19
C ASP A 7 17.00 10.41 -8.87
N THR A 8 18.02 9.62 -8.52
CA THR A 8 17.99 8.63 -7.43
C THR A 8 18.31 9.21 -6.03
N ASP A 9 18.48 10.53 -5.86
CA ASP A 9 19.09 11.09 -4.63
C ASP A 9 18.18 12.01 -3.78
N SER A 10 16.87 11.94 -3.94
CA SER A 10 15.95 12.61 -3.02
C SER A 10 14.71 11.77 -2.89
N LEU A 11 14.62 11.00 -1.80
CA LEU A 11 13.43 10.23 -1.42
C LEU A 11 12.18 11.07 -1.70
N ASP A 12 11.48 10.74 -2.78
CA ASP A 12 10.42 11.57 -3.32
C ASP A 12 9.45 11.94 -2.19
N PRO A 13 9.21 13.24 -1.94
CA PRO A 13 8.42 13.68 -0.79
C PRO A 13 7.03 13.06 -0.79
N ARG A 14 6.51 12.61 -1.94
CA ARG A 14 5.26 11.86 -2.01
C ARG A 14 5.40 10.47 -1.42
N ARG A 15 6.46 9.72 -1.70
CA ARG A 15 6.69 8.38 -1.11
C ARG A 15 6.76 8.43 0.41
N ARG A 16 7.46 9.42 0.94
CA ARG A 16 7.57 9.62 2.39
C ARG A 16 6.22 9.99 3.02
N ARG A 17 5.44 10.87 2.38
CA ARG A 17 4.07 11.20 2.81
C ARG A 17 3.13 10.00 2.69
N LEU A 18 3.26 9.19 1.64
CA LEU A 18 2.48 8.00 1.39
C LEU A 18 2.70 6.97 2.51
N ARG A 19 3.95 6.66 2.82
CA ARG A 19 4.32 5.77 3.92
C ARG A 19 3.78 6.28 5.25
N TYR A 20 3.93 7.58 5.51
CA TYR A 20 3.37 8.19 6.72
C TYR A 20 1.85 8.04 6.75
N ARG A 21 1.14 8.38 5.68
CA ARG A 21 -0.33 8.24 5.58
C ARG A 21 -0.82 6.79 5.62
N ALA A 22 0.00 5.82 5.23
CA ALA A 22 -0.34 4.41 5.31
C ALA A 22 -0.16 3.86 6.74
N SER A 23 0.89 4.31 7.45
CA SER A 23 1.17 3.89 8.82
C SER A 23 0.44 4.68 9.92
N HIS A 24 -0.13 5.85 9.60
CA HIS A 24 -0.81 6.70 10.57
C HIS A 24 -2.34 6.51 10.58
N ARG A 25 -2.84 5.32 10.23
CA ARG A 25 -4.28 5.01 10.04
C ARG A 25 -4.98 4.37 11.25
N GLY A 26 -4.51 4.68 12.45
CA GLY A 26 -5.18 4.39 13.73
C GLY A 26 -5.31 2.91 14.14
N THR A 27 -5.49 1.98 13.20
CA THR A 27 -5.64 0.54 13.44
C THR A 27 -4.39 -0.23 13.04
N LYS A 28 -3.99 -1.13 13.94
CA LYS A 28 -2.81 -1.98 13.75
C LYS A 28 -2.93 -2.88 12.52
N GLU A 29 -4.15 -3.28 12.15
CA GLU A 29 -4.43 -4.10 10.96
C GLU A 29 -4.10 -3.35 9.66
N LEU A 30 -4.60 -2.12 9.51
CA LEU A 30 -4.32 -1.30 8.33
C LEU A 30 -2.84 -0.95 8.24
N ASP A 31 -2.19 -0.61 9.35
CA ASP A 31 -0.75 -0.35 9.37
C ASP A 31 0.04 -1.59 8.92
N LEU A 32 -0.31 -2.79 9.39
CA LEU A 32 0.38 -4.01 8.96
C LEU A 32 0.20 -4.31 7.47
N ILE A 33 -1.02 -4.13 6.95
CA ILE A 33 -1.35 -4.44 5.56
C ILE A 33 -0.79 -3.37 4.62
N LEU A 34 -1.22 -2.12 4.81
CA LEU A 34 -0.86 -0.99 3.95
C LEU A 34 0.56 -0.53 4.21
N GLY A 35 0.96 -0.36 5.47
CA GLY A 35 2.33 0.03 5.83
C GLY A 35 3.33 -1.01 5.38
N GLY A 36 3.02 -2.30 5.51
CA GLY A 36 3.86 -3.38 5.00
C GLY A 36 4.00 -3.38 3.47
N TYR A 37 2.91 -3.18 2.74
CA TYR A 37 2.95 -3.08 1.27
C TYR A 37 3.72 -1.84 0.81
N VAL A 38 3.41 -0.68 1.38
CA VAL A 38 4.07 0.59 1.02
C VAL A 38 5.54 0.54 1.39
N ASP A 39 5.93 0.00 2.55
CA ASP A 39 7.34 -0.15 2.93
C ASP A 39 8.13 -1.00 1.93
N ALA A 40 7.58 -2.15 1.53
CA ALA A 40 8.24 -3.06 0.59
C ALA A 40 8.31 -2.51 -0.84
N HIS A 41 7.30 -1.76 -1.27
CA HIS A 41 7.22 -1.24 -2.64
C HIS A 41 7.73 0.20 -2.77
N ALA A 42 7.80 1.01 -1.71
CA ALA A 42 8.16 2.44 -1.77
C ALA A 42 9.48 2.75 -2.47
N GLY A 43 10.44 1.82 -2.46
CA GLY A 43 11.70 1.97 -3.20
C GLY A 43 11.53 1.92 -4.73
N GLY A 44 10.58 1.11 -5.22
CA GLY A 44 10.37 0.82 -6.64
C GLY A 44 9.00 1.21 -7.19
N LEU A 45 8.14 1.88 -6.41
CA LEU A 45 6.87 2.39 -6.91
C LEU A 45 7.10 3.47 -7.97
N ASP A 46 6.57 3.23 -9.15
CA ASP A 46 6.48 4.19 -10.24
C ASP A 46 5.44 5.28 -9.92
N GLU A 47 5.52 6.44 -10.58
CA GLU A 47 4.61 7.56 -10.35
C GLU A 47 3.14 7.17 -10.49
N LYS A 48 2.81 6.29 -11.44
CA LYS A 48 1.44 5.78 -11.62
C LYS A 48 0.97 4.99 -10.42
N ALA A 49 1.84 4.16 -9.84
CA ALA A 49 1.51 3.35 -8.68
C ALA A 49 1.38 4.21 -7.42
N ILE A 50 2.24 5.23 -7.27
CA ILE A 50 2.13 6.24 -6.21
C ILE A 50 0.77 6.93 -6.29
N ARG A 51 0.34 7.42 -7.47
CA ARG A 51 -0.96 8.08 -7.63
C ARG A 51 -2.13 7.19 -7.25
N ARG A 52 -2.13 5.92 -7.68
CA ARG A 52 -3.18 4.95 -7.31
C ARG A 52 -3.27 4.77 -5.80
N LEU A 53 -2.12 4.65 -5.12
CA LEU A 53 -2.07 4.57 -3.67
C LEU A 53 -2.49 5.88 -2.99
N GLU A 54 -2.10 7.04 -3.52
CA GLU A 54 -2.55 8.33 -3.01
C GLU A 54 -4.08 8.42 -3.05
N THR A 55 -4.70 8.09 -4.19
CA THR A 55 -6.16 8.06 -4.34
C THR A 55 -6.82 7.04 -3.42
N LEU A 56 -6.24 5.84 -3.28
CA LEU A 56 -6.73 4.85 -2.32
C LEU A 56 -6.68 5.39 -0.88
N LEU A 57 -5.63 6.12 -0.54
CA LEU A 57 -5.45 6.78 0.75
C LEU A 57 -6.27 8.08 0.88
N GLU A 58 -7.05 8.51 -0.10
CA GLU A 58 -8.03 9.59 0.09
C GLU A 58 -9.30 9.07 0.77
N HIS A 59 -9.53 7.75 0.77
CA HIS A 59 -10.68 7.12 1.42
C HIS A 59 -10.50 7.01 2.95
N GLU A 60 -11.64 6.91 3.64
CA GLU A 60 -11.67 6.68 5.08
C GLU A 60 -11.05 5.34 5.46
N GLU A 61 -10.41 5.33 6.63
CA GLU A 61 -9.77 4.15 7.20
C GLU A 61 -10.75 3.00 7.38
N THR A 62 -11.96 3.31 7.89
CA THR A 62 -13.04 2.34 8.08
C THR A 62 -13.42 1.64 6.77
N GLU A 63 -13.63 2.39 5.69
CA GLU A 63 -13.96 1.86 4.36
C GLU A 63 -12.84 0.96 3.82
N LEU A 64 -11.59 1.42 3.90
CA LEU A 64 -10.43 0.63 3.48
C LEU A 64 -10.34 -0.68 4.26
N GLN A 65 -10.55 -0.65 5.57
CA GLN A 65 -10.57 -1.84 6.41
C GLN A 65 -11.67 -2.80 5.97
N HIS A 66 -12.90 -2.33 5.77
CA HIS A 66 -14.01 -3.17 5.32
C HIS A 66 -13.74 -3.80 3.95
N TRP A 67 -13.15 -3.06 3.00
CA TRP A 67 -12.79 -3.61 1.69
C TRP A 67 -11.67 -4.65 1.78
N LEU A 68 -10.68 -4.42 2.65
CA LEU A 68 -9.57 -5.35 2.90
C LEU A 68 -10.05 -6.63 3.60
N MET A 69 -10.93 -6.49 4.59
CA MET A 69 -11.61 -7.60 5.28
C MET A 69 -12.61 -8.34 4.37
N GLY A 70 -13.06 -7.69 3.29
CA GLY A 70 -14.09 -8.22 2.41
C GLY A 70 -15.51 -8.11 2.97
N GLU A 71 -15.70 -7.23 3.96
CA GLU A 71 -17.00 -6.96 4.59
C GLU A 71 -17.90 -6.06 3.72
N ASN A 72 -17.31 -5.20 2.88
CA ASN A 72 -18.04 -4.28 2.01
C ASN A 72 -17.56 -4.41 0.55
N PRO A 73 -18.47 -4.32 -0.46
CA PRO A 73 -18.07 -4.31 -1.86
C PRO A 73 -17.27 -3.05 -2.20
N VAL A 74 -16.23 -3.22 -3.01
CA VAL A 74 -15.41 -2.10 -3.48
C VAL A 74 -16.19 -1.31 -4.55
N PRO A 75 -16.40 0.00 -4.36
CA PRO A 75 -17.11 0.84 -5.33
C PRO A 75 -16.32 0.98 -6.64
N ASP A 76 -16.99 1.39 -7.71
CA ASP A 76 -16.40 1.47 -9.06
C ASP A 76 -15.27 2.52 -9.18
N GLY A 77 -15.26 3.52 -8.29
CA GLY A 77 -14.23 4.56 -8.24
C GLY A 77 -12.94 4.17 -7.51
N VAL A 78 -12.85 2.95 -6.97
CA VAL A 78 -11.68 2.48 -6.22
C VAL A 78 -10.90 1.45 -7.04
N ASP A 79 -9.57 1.55 -7.02
CA ASP A 79 -8.67 0.59 -7.67
C ASP A 79 -8.79 -0.81 -7.02
N LYS A 80 -9.73 -1.62 -7.53
CA LYS A 80 -9.93 -3.02 -7.12
C LYS A 80 -8.68 -3.86 -7.36
N GLU A 81 -7.99 -3.61 -8.47
CA GLU A 81 -6.72 -4.26 -8.78
C GLU A 81 -5.67 -4.01 -7.70
N LEU A 82 -5.54 -2.76 -7.23
CA LEU A 82 -4.58 -2.41 -6.18
C LEU A 82 -4.93 -3.08 -4.85
N LEU A 83 -6.21 -3.09 -4.47
CA LEU A 83 -6.68 -3.77 -3.26
C LEU A 83 -6.41 -5.28 -3.31
N GLU A 84 -6.68 -5.92 -4.45
CA GLU A 84 -6.40 -7.34 -4.67
C GLU A 84 -4.89 -7.63 -4.59
N GLU A 85 -4.05 -6.78 -5.18
CA GLU A 85 -2.59 -6.87 -5.09
C GLU A 85 -2.09 -6.74 -3.66
N ILE A 86 -2.62 -5.79 -2.88
CA ILE A 86 -2.28 -5.63 -1.46
C ILE A 86 -2.69 -6.88 -0.65
N LYS A 87 -3.90 -7.41 -0.85
CA LYS A 87 -4.37 -8.65 -0.20
C LYS A 87 -3.50 -9.85 -0.57
N LYS A 88 -3.08 -9.94 -1.83
CA LYS A 88 -2.21 -11.01 -2.33
C LYS A 88 -0.81 -10.89 -1.74
N PHE A 89 -0.26 -9.68 -1.67
CA PHE A 89 1.02 -9.39 -1.02
C PHE A 89 0.99 -9.76 0.47
N GLN A 90 -0.10 -9.41 1.18
CA GLN A 90 -0.26 -9.78 2.58
C GLN A 90 -0.31 -11.29 2.79
N ARG A 91 -1.04 -12.03 1.93
CA ARG A 91 -1.05 -13.51 1.96
C ARG A 91 0.33 -14.11 1.69
N GLN A 92 1.10 -13.52 0.78
CA GLN A 92 2.48 -13.93 0.50
C GLN A 92 3.43 -13.61 1.67
N ARG A 93 3.27 -12.46 2.32
CA ARG A 93 4.04 -12.11 3.53
C ARG A 93 3.71 -13.02 4.70
N ALA A 94 2.43 -13.30 4.97
CA ALA A 94 2.02 -14.20 6.05
C ALA A 94 2.56 -15.63 5.88
N SER A 95 2.73 -16.08 4.63
CA SER A 95 3.37 -17.36 4.33
C SER A 95 4.90 -17.31 4.43
N ALA A 96 5.53 -16.16 4.13
CA ALA A 96 6.98 -15.95 4.27
C ALA A 96 7.41 -15.74 5.73
N THR A 97 6.65 -14.99 6.54
CA THR A 97 6.96 -14.73 7.96
C THR A 97 6.86 -15.97 8.83
N ARG A 98 6.13 -17.01 8.39
CA ARG A 98 6.13 -18.32 9.05
C ARG A 98 7.46 -19.07 8.90
N LYS A 99 8.31 -18.70 7.94
CA LYS A 99 9.58 -19.38 7.66
C LYS A 99 10.78 -18.83 8.41
N GLU A 100 10.66 -17.68 9.08
CA GLU A 100 11.77 -17.00 9.76
C GLU A 100 11.47 -16.72 11.25
N HIS A 101 10.96 -17.73 11.94
CA HIS A 101 11.08 -17.79 13.40
C HIS A 101 11.60 -19.17 13.81
N LYS A 102 12.92 -19.37 13.64
CA LYS A 102 13.74 -20.35 14.37
C LYS A 102 15.24 -20.08 14.13
N PRO A 103 16.15 -20.35 15.07
CA PRO A 103 16.02 -20.78 16.47
C PRO A 103 16.22 -19.69 17.52
#